data_AF-A0A5N6VC90-F1
#
_entry.id   AF-A0A5N6VC90-F1
#
_cell.length_a   1.000
_cell.length_b   1.000
_cell.length_c   1.000
_cell.angle_alpha   90.00
_cell.angle_beta   90.00
_cell.angle_gamma   90.00
#
_symmetry.space_group_name_H-M   'P 1'
#
loop_
_entity.id
_entity.type
_entity.pdbx_description
1 polymer ?
#
loop_
_entity_poly.entity_id
_entity_poly.type
_entity_poly.pdbx_seq_one_letter_code
_entity_poly.pdbx_strand_id
1 'polypeptide(L)'
;MPTNNIKRAVDEIIDWLKEVICFNDGSELAEIIRRDGLETLTDEEAVQLLYRQFEREFDLLKRVDYALEQGDGHPLKGSLDGKGLTPSQFLFGEDFAEINRTVVNFLSLKWLLEDNRQAFTAHQPSVVQLSPATFKNFRDLARSILKTPDDILALVVSLILGDVGKDPELEKEVQRRDGKKPNHDEVLARAIELRFFRKPLRLLTPDKRAEVVLGVKVGAKLNIPQLTQGENVPGSLESILMLQGHPQAFKLKYLEIMLDVSGAGAHVDARGAVRMIEPVCKSFLSAYPVLEQVISKTLSVRDAYNKVLQNRGQLLFEKGFRALSTNNCSERAFLRLCAMGRVADKHLAELFEKAFIDLPQPIQEELIAGLNVDGCNGEDAVILYYMPAIFAEAIRVTRTAPDIKKVQVLQSLMSFMARTYNDTKPVDGHPGAILERDVSRAKDYICQDGFIDDPTILDQCVLPVATC
;
A
#
# COMPACT_ATOMS: atom_id res chain seq x y z
N MET A 1 14.65 -40.27 30.99
CA MET A 1 13.67 -40.99 30.15
C MET A 1 13.35 -40.15 28.92
N PRO A 2 13.27 -40.74 27.71
CA PRO A 2 13.14 -40.04 26.43
C PRO A 2 11.67 -39.87 26.01
N THR A 3 10.90 -39.07 26.74
CA THR A 3 9.46 -38.87 26.44
C THR A 3 9.18 -37.75 25.43
N ASN A 4 10.11 -36.81 25.23
CA ASN A 4 9.93 -35.68 24.30
C ASN A 4 10.10 -36.05 22.81
N ASN A 5 10.88 -37.09 22.48
CA ASN A 5 11.08 -37.50 21.08
C ASN A 5 9.89 -38.28 20.52
N ILE A 6 9.17 -39.03 21.36
CA ILE A 6 8.02 -39.83 20.92
C ILE A 6 6.85 -38.91 20.62
N LYS A 7 6.59 -37.89 21.45
CA LYS A 7 5.50 -36.94 21.21
C LYS A 7 5.72 -36.16 19.91
N ARG A 8 6.95 -35.69 19.66
CA ARG A 8 7.31 -35.01 18.41
C ARG A 8 7.16 -35.90 17.18
N ALA A 9 7.61 -37.16 17.26
CA ALA A 9 7.47 -38.12 16.17
C ALA A 9 5.99 -38.48 15.91
N VAL A 10 5.18 -38.59 16.96
CA VAL A 10 3.73 -38.84 16.84
C VAL A 10 3.01 -37.65 16.23
N ASP A 11 3.37 -36.42 16.63
CA ASP A 11 2.82 -35.20 16.02
C ASP A 11 3.22 -35.08 14.53
N GLU A 12 4.47 -35.42 14.18
CA GLU A 12 4.96 -35.48 12.79
C GLU A 12 4.22 -36.54 11.96
N ILE A 13 3.91 -37.71 12.54
CA ILE A 13 3.15 -38.78 11.89
C ILE A 13 1.67 -38.41 11.73
N ILE A 14 1.06 -37.76 12.72
CA ILE A 14 -0.34 -37.31 12.65
C ILE A 14 -0.49 -36.20 11.60
N ASP A 15 0.47 -35.26 11.55
CA ASP A 15 0.50 -34.23 10.51
C ASP A 15 0.66 -34.85 9.12
N TRP A 16 1.57 -35.83 8.97
CA TRP A 16 1.73 -36.57 7.72
C TRP A 16 0.49 -37.40 7.33
N LEU A 17 -0.20 -38.02 8.28
CA LEU A 17 -1.43 -38.78 8.01
C LEU A 17 -2.60 -37.88 7.59
N LYS A 18 -2.69 -36.66 8.15
CA LYS A 18 -3.63 -35.65 7.67
C LYS A 18 -3.29 -35.18 6.25
N GLU A 19 -2.00 -35.13 5.90
CA GLU A 19 -1.52 -34.81 4.55
C GLU A 19 -1.87 -35.91 3.53
N VAL A 20 -1.80 -37.20 3.91
CA VAL A 20 -2.10 -38.32 2.99
C VAL A 20 -3.61 -38.52 2.78
N ILE A 21 -4.45 -38.15 3.74
CA ILE A 21 -5.91 -38.32 3.61
C ILE A 21 -6.55 -37.18 2.79
N CYS A 22 -5.91 -36.02 2.68
CA CYS A 22 -6.31 -34.95 1.75
C CYS A 22 -5.77 -35.21 0.32
N PHE A 23 -6.04 -36.39 -0.25
CA PHE A 23 -5.81 -36.62 -1.68
C PHE A 23 -6.76 -35.73 -2.49
N ASN A 24 -6.19 -34.60 -2.88
CA ASN A 24 -6.68 -33.54 -3.74
C ASN A 24 -7.32 -34.10 -5.02
N ASP A 25 -8.58 -33.78 -5.29
CA ASP A 25 -9.28 -34.12 -6.54
C ASP A 25 -8.84 -33.24 -7.73
N GLY A 26 -7.80 -32.42 -7.54
CA GLY A 26 -7.33 -31.45 -8.54
C GLY A 26 -8.16 -30.17 -8.62
N SER A 27 -9.08 -29.95 -7.67
CA SER A 27 -9.90 -28.74 -7.58
C SER A 27 -9.31 -27.62 -6.70
N GLU A 28 -8.18 -27.83 -6.02
CA GLU A 28 -7.54 -26.77 -5.24
C GLU A 28 -6.90 -25.69 -6.12
N LEU A 29 -7.02 -24.41 -5.71
CA LEU A 29 -6.51 -23.27 -6.45
C LEU A 29 -5.02 -23.42 -6.79
N ALA A 30 -4.21 -23.92 -5.84
CA ALA A 30 -2.77 -24.10 -6.06
C ALA A 30 -2.46 -25.09 -7.20
N GLU A 31 -3.22 -26.18 -7.31
CA GLU A 31 -3.06 -27.17 -8.39
C GLU A 31 -3.51 -26.60 -9.74
N ILE A 32 -4.59 -25.82 -9.76
CA ILE A 32 -5.07 -25.14 -10.97
C ILE A 32 -4.03 -24.13 -11.46
N ILE A 33 -3.46 -23.33 -10.56
CA ILE A 33 -2.38 -22.39 -10.90
C ILE A 33 -1.19 -23.15 -11.49
N ARG A 34 -0.73 -24.25 -10.86
CA ARG A 34 0.41 -25.06 -11.35
C ARG A 34 0.22 -25.65 -12.74
N ARG A 35 -1.03 -25.74 -13.22
CA ARG A 35 -1.39 -26.22 -14.56
C ARG A 35 -1.75 -25.08 -15.52
N ASP A 36 -1.38 -23.84 -15.19
CA ASP A 36 -1.67 -22.63 -15.96
C ASP A 36 -3.18 -22.37 -16.18
N GLY A 37 -4.02 -22.81 -15.24
CA GLY A 37 -5.48 -22.73 -15.35
C GLY A 37 -6.13 -21.49 -14.74
N LEU A 38 -5.38 -20.57 -14.13
CA LEU A 38 -5.98 -19.41 -13.43
C LEU A 38 -6.78 -18.49 -14.38
N GLU A 39 -6.26 -18.26 -15.59
CA GLU A 39 -6.88 -17.39 -16.62
C GLU A 39 -8.19 -17.95 -17.19
N THR A 40 -8.48 -19.24 -16.97
CA THR A 40 -9.67 -19.89 -17.54
C THR A 40 -10.85 -19.91 -16.56
N LEU A 41 -10.62 -19.59 -15.29
CA LEU A 41 -11.66 -19.54 -14.27
C LEU A 41 -12.55 -18.32 -14.48
N THR A 42 -13.83 -18.44 -14.18
CA THR A 42 -14.66 -17.25 -13.93
C THR A 42 -14.19 -16.53 -12.66
N ASP A 43 -14.57 -15.26 -12.50
CA ASP A 43 -14.22 -14.51 -11.29
C ASP A 43 -14.86 -15.17 -10.05
N GLU A 44 -16.10 -15.63 -10.14
CA GLU A 44 -16.81 -16.34 -9.07
C GLU A 44 -16.11 -17.65 -8.67
N GLU A 45 -15.70 -18.48 -9.63
CA GLU A 45 -14.97 -19.72 -9.36
C GLU A 45 -13.61 -19.41 -8.70
N ALA A 46 -12.88 -18.44 -9.22
CA ALA A 46 -11.58 -18.05 -8.68
C ALA A 46 -11.70 -17.55 -7.23
N VAL A 47 -12.75 -16.77 -6.91
CA VAL A 47 -13.02 -16.29 -5.55
C VAL A 47 -13.40 -17.43 -4.60
N GLN A 48 -14.24 -18.37 -5.02
CA GLN A 48 -14.58 -19.54 -4.19
C GLN A 48 -13.36 -20.42 -3.92
N LEU A 49 -12.53 -20.64 -4.93
CA LEU A 49 -11.31 -21.44 -4.83
C LEU A 49 -10.27 -20.77 -3.93
N LEU A 50 -10.11 -19.46 -4.03
CA LEU A 50 -9.25 -18.68 -3.14
C LEU A 50 -9.70 -18.83 -1.68
N TYR A 51 -11.00 -18.66 -1.41
CA TYR A 51 -11.54 -18.84 -0.07
C TYR A 51 -11.28 -20.25 0.47
N ARG A 52 -11.57 -21.30 -0.31
CA ARG A 52 -11.35 -22.69 0.12
C ARG A 52 -9.88 -22.98 0.42
N GLN A 53 -8.96 -22.45 -0.38
CA GLN A 53 -7.52 -22.65 -0.19
C GLN A 53 -6.98 -21.97 1.08
N PHE A 54 -7.56 -20.82 1.45
CA PHE A 54 -7.07 -19.91 2.51
C PHE A 54 -8.13 -19.62 3.58
N GLU A 55 -9.00 -20.59 3.88
CA GLU A 55 -10.17 -20.41 4.77
C GLU A 55 -9.79 -19.78 6.12
N ARG A 56 -8.71 -20.28 6.73
CA ARG A 56 -8.20 -19.77 8.01
C ARG A 56 -7.74 -18.31 7.92
N GLU A 57 -7.08 -17.95 6.83
CA GLU A 57 -6.62 -16.59 6.60
C GLU A 57 -7.82 -15.65 6.37
N PHE A 58 -8.87 -16.09 5.66
CA PHE A 58 -10.11 -15.32 5.53
C PHE A 58 -10.80 -15.07 6.88
N ASP A 59 -10.78 -16.02 7.81
CA ASP A 59 -11.30 -15.82 9.17
C ASP A 59 -10.46 -14.82 9.99
N LEU A 60 -9.19 -14.61 9.66
CA LEU A 60 -8.38 -13.53 10.23
C LEU A 60 -8.78 -12.19 9.59
N LEU A 61 -8.94 -12.14 8.27
CA LEU A 61 -9.33 -10.93 7.53
C LEU A 61 -10.69 -10.36 7.97
N LYS A 62 -11.66 -11.21 8.36
CA LYS A 62 -12.96 -10.76 8.90
C LYS A 62 -12.84 -9.87 10.14
N ARG A 63 -11.73 -9.96 10.89
CA ARG A 63 -11.50 -9.22 12.15
C ARG A 63 -10.76 -7.90 11.95
N VAL A 64 -10.26 -7.63 10.75
CA VAL A 64 -9.55 -6.40 10.43
C VAL A 64 -10.58 -5.29 10.24
N ASP A 65 -10.55 -4.29 11.12
CA ASP A 65 -11.37 -3.09 11.02
C ASP A 65 -10.55 -1.98 10.35
N TYR A 66 -10.97 -1.52 9.16
CA TYR A 66 -10.30 -0.43 8.46
C TYR A 66 -11.29 0.64 8.02
N ALA A 67 -11.19 1.84 8.61
CA ALA A 67 -12.11 2.95 8.38
C ALA A 67 -11.43 4.31 8.19
N LEU A 68 -10.27 4.36 7.51
CA LEU A 68 -9.55 5.64 7.26
C LEU A 68 -10.14 6.46 6.10
N GLU A 69 -10.54 5.86 4.98
CA GLU A 69 -11.22 6.58 3.88
C GLU A 69 -12.71 6.19 3.86
N GLN A 70 -13.63 7.18 3.97
CA GLN A 70 -15.06 6.93 3.82
C GLN A 70 -15.48 7.02 2.35
N GLY A 71 -16.30 6.05 1.91
CA GLY A 71 -16.92 6.08 0.58
C GLY A 71 -18.15 7.00 0.53
N ASP A 72 -18.52 7.45 -0.67
CA ASP A 72 -19.67 8.34 -0.89
C ASP A 72 -21.04 7.62 -0.79
N GLY A 73 -21.14 6.34 -0.34
CA GLY A 73 -22.45 5.73 -0.12
C GLY A 73 -22.49 4.23 0.22
N HIS A 74 -23.61 3.85 0.85
CA HIS A 74 -24.11 2.48 0.99
C HIS A 74 -25.29 2.25 0.02
N PRO A 75 -25.55 1.01 -0.43
CA PRO A 75 -24.76 -0.20 -0.20
C PRO A 75 -23.48 -0.23 -1.03
N LEU A 76 -22.49 -0.98 -0.55
CA LEU A 76 -21.27 -1.27 -1.30
C LEU A 76 -21.61 -2.02 -2.58
N LYS A 77 -20.85 -1.75 -3.65
CA LYS A 77 -21.11 -2.30 -4.98
C LYS A 77 -19.99 -3.25 -5.34
N GLY A 78 -20.33 -4.42 -5.87
CA GLY A 78 -19.39 -5.34 -6.48
C GLY A 78 -19.85 -5.81 -7.85
N SER A 79 -19.13 -6.78 -8.40
CA SER A 79 -19.30 -7.27 -9.78
C SER A 79 -19.73 -8.73 -9.86
N LEU A 80 -19.87 -9.44 -8.73
CA LEU A 80 -20.05 -10.89 -8.71
C LEU A 80 -21.52 -11.34 -8.76
N ASP A 81 -21.71 -12.60 -9.21
CA ASP A 81 -22.96 -13.37 -9.27
C ASP A 81 -24.04 -12.77 -10.18
N GLY A 82 -23.67 -11.87 -11.09
CA GLY A 82 -24.60 -11.11 -11.93
C GLY A 82 -25.56 -10.18 -11.16
N LYS A 83 -25.46 -10.16 -9.82
CA LYS A 83 -26.28 -9.37 -8.88
C LYS A 83 -25.52 -8.15 -8.35
N GLY A 84 -24.24 -8.02 -8.69
CA GLY A 84 -23.40 -6.91 -8.26
C GLY A 84 -22.95 -7.03 -6.80
N LEU A 85 -22.75 -8.26 -6.32
CA LEU A 85 -22.28 -8.53 -4.96
C LEU A 85 -20.80 -8.19 -4.82
N THR A 86 -20.42 -7.65 -3.65
CA THR A 86 -19.00 -7.58 -3.25
C THR A 86 -18.45 -8.99 -3.00
N PRO A 87 -17.12 -9.19 -3.05
CA PRO A 87 -16.51 -10.48 -2.72
C PRO A 87 -16.96 -11.08 -1.38
N SER A 88 -17.03 -10.27 -0.33
CA SER A 88 -17.47 -10.72 0.99
C SER A 88 -18.96 -11.03 1.03
N GLN A 89 -19.82 -10.22 0.40
CA GLN A 89 -21.25 -10.54 0.27
C GLN A 89 -21.47 -11.85 -0.50
N PHE A 90 -20.70 -12.09 -1.56
CA PHE A 90 -20.76 -13.32 -2.34
C PHE A 90 -20.35 -14.56 -1.52
N LEU A 91 -19.33 -14.43 -0.67
CA LEU A 91 -18.81 -15.55 0.14
C LEU A 91 -19.59 -15.78 1.45
N PHE A 92 -20.05 -14.71 2.09
CA PHE A 92 -20.52 -14.73 3.49
C PHE A 92 -21.89 -14.07 3.70
N GLY A 93 -22.43 -13.37 2.70
CA GLY A 93 -23.70 -12.65 2.82
C GLY A 93 -23.63 -11.31 3.55
N GLU A 94 -22.43 -10.86 3.94
CA GLU A 94 -22.18 -9.59 4.63
C GLU A 94 -20.88 -8.94 4.12
N ASP A 95 -20.71 -7.64 4.34
CA ASP A 95 -19.53 -6.90 3.89
C ASP A 95 -18.40 -6.91 4.91
N PHE A 96 -17.22 -7.35 4.46
CA PHE A 96 -15.96 -7.24 5.20
C PHE A 96 -14.95 -6.45 4.35
N ALA A 97 -14.53 -5.28 4.86
CA ALA A 97 -13.67 -4.35 4.12
C ALA A 97 -12.37 -5.00 3.66
N GLU A 98 -11.66 -5.69 4.55
CA GLU A 98 -10.36 -6.29 4.22
C GLU A 98 -10.50 -7.49 3.28
N ILE A 99 -11.54 -8.32 3.42
CA ILE A 99 -11.83 -9.39 2.43
C ILE A 99 -12.06 -8.79 1.05
N ASN A 100 -12.86 -7.72 0.94
CA ASN A 100 -13.11 -7.07 -0.34
C ASN A 100 -11.80 -6.57 -0.97
N ARG A 101 -10.91 -5.96 -0.19
CA ARG A 101 -9.59 -5.48 -0.64
C ARG A 101 -8.72 -6.64 -1.11
N THR A 102 -8.51 -7.65 -0.28
CA THR A 102 -7.66 -8.81 -0.58
C THR A 102 -8.14 -9.56 -1.81
N VAL A 103 -9.45 -9.80 -1.93
CA VAL A 103 -10.01 -10.52 -3.09
C VAL A 103 -9.88 -9.69 -4.36
N VAL A 104 -10.07 -8.36 -4.32
CA VAL A 104 -9.85 -7.51 -5.50
C VAL A 104 -8.37 -7.41 -5.86
N ASN A 105 -7.42 -7.51 -4.91
CA ASN A 105 -5.99 -7.64 -5.24
C ASN A 105 -5.74 -8.90 -6.09
N PHE A 106 -6.32 -10.04 -5.66
CA PHE A 106 -6.23 -11.31 -6.38
C PHE A 106 -6.93 -11.27 -7.76
N LEU A 107 -8.15 -10.72 -7.83
CA LEU A 107 -8.85 -10.56 -9.10
C LEU A 107 -8.10 -9.61 -10.05
N SER A 108 -7.44 -8.57 -9.52
CA SER A 108 -6.59 -7.67 -10.31
C SER A 108 -5.42 -8.41 -10.96
N LEU A 109 -4.81 -9.38 -10.27
CA LEU A 109 -3.82 -10.26 -10.87
C LEU A 109 -4.43 -11.10 -12.00
N LYS A 110 -5.56 -11.74 -11.74
CA LYS A 110 -6.27 -12.56 -12.74
C LYS A 110 -6.61 -11.75 -14.00
N TRP A 111 -7.20 -10.57 -13.84
CA TRP A 111 -7.55 -9.69 -14.96
C TRP A 111 -6.32 -9.20 -15.75
N LEU A 112 -5.18 -8.99 -15.10
CA LEU A 112 -3.93 -8.68 -15.81
C LEU A 112 -3.44 -9.86 -16.64
N LEU A 113 -3.47 -11.06 -16.07
CA LEU A 113 -3.05 -12.28 -16.77
C LEU A 113 -3.94 -12.51 -18.00
N GLU A 114 -5.25 -12.35 -17.87
CA GLU A 114 -6.25 -12.49 -18.95
C GLU A 114 -6.23 -11.40 -20.02
N ASP A 115 -5.47 -10.31 -19.82
CA ASP A 115 -5.60 -9.09 -20.62
C ASP A 115 -7.01 -8.45 -20.53
N ASN A 116 -7.72 -8.69 -19.42
CA ASN A 116 -9.08 -8.22 -19.19
C ASN A 116 -9.10 -6.80 -18.62
N ARG A 117 -8.71 -5.83 -19.46
CA ARG A 117 -8.72 -4.40 -19.11
C ARG A 117 -10.11 -3.91 -18.68
N GLN A 118 -11.16 -4.46 -19.28
CA GLN A 118 -12.53 -4.02 -19.04
C GLN A 118 -12.93 -4.27 -17.58
N ALA A 119 -12.72 -5.48 -17.07
CA ALA A 119 -12.96 -5.79 -15.66
C ALA A 119 -12.02 -4.98 -14.75
N PHE A 120 -10.73 -4.94 -15.09
CA PHE A 120 -9.73 -4.22 -14.28
C PHE A 120 -10.09 -2.74 -14.04
N THR A 121 -10.59 -2.05 -15.06
CA THR A 121 -10.86 -0.60 -15.00
C THR A 121 -12.32 -0.24 -14.84
N ALA A 122 -13.17 -1.24 -14.55
CA ALA A 122 -14.57 -1.01 -14.26
C ALA A 122 -14.71 0.04 -13.14
N HIS A 123 -15.57 1.03 -13.38
CA HIS A 123 -15.88 2.11 -12.45
C HIS A 123 -14.74 3.06 -12.03
N GLN A 124 -13.60 3.01 -12.70
CA GLN A 124 -12.64 4.12 -12.62
C GLN A 124 -13.26 5.39 -13.23
N PRO A 125 -13.03 6.59 -12.65
CA PRO A 125 -13.52 7.84 -13.22
C PRO A 125 -12.95 8.06 -14.62
N SER A 126 -13.80 8.37 -15.61
CA SER A 126 -13.41 8.44 -17.03
C SER A 126 -12.24 9.39 -17.31
N VAL A 127 -12.15 10.50 -16.56
CA VAL A 127 -11.11 11.52 -16.71
C VAL A 127 -9.71 11.05 -16.31
N VAL A 128 -9.60 10.04 -15.45
CA VAL A 128 -8.33 9.48 -14.96
C VAL A 128 -8.26 7.96 -15.13
N GLN A 129 -9.19 7.38 -15.89
CA GLN A 129 -9.22 5.94 -16.14
C GLN A 129 -7.90 5.48 -16.77
N LEU A 130 -7.38 4.36 -16.30
CA LEU A 130 -6.16 3.75 -16.79
C LEU A 130 -6.27 3.50 -18.30
N SER A 131 -5.34 4.04 -19.07
CA SER A 131 -5.35 3.93 -20.52
C SER A 131 -5.00 2.51 -21.00
N PRO A 132 -5.38 2.12 -22.23
CA PRO A 132 -4.97 0.84 -22.81
C PRO A 132 -3.45 0.64 -22.83
N ALA A 133 -2.68 1.69 -23.13
CA ALA A 133 -1.23 1.61 -23.20
C ALA A 133 -0.60 1.38 -21.81
N THR A 134 -1.05 2.10 -20.78
CA THR A 134 -0.55 1.93 -19.41
C THR A 134 -0.95 0.57 -18.84
N PHE A 135 -2.18 0.11 -19.09
CA PHE A 135 -2.62 -1.24 -18.71
C PHE A 135 -1.74 -2.32 -19.34
N LYS A 136 -1.46 -2.21 -20.66
CA LYS A 136 -0.55 -3.12 -21.35
C LYS A 136 0.84 -3.13 -20.72
N ASN A 137 1.41 -1.97 -20.38
CA ASN A 137 2.71 -1.89 -19.72
C ASN A 137 2.71 -2.56 -18.34
N PHE A 138 1.63 -2.42 -17.58
CA PHE A 138 1.48 -3.10 -16.28
C PHE A 138 1.38 -4.61 -16.46
N ARG A 139 0.59 -5.08 -17.43
CA ARG A 139 0.52 -6.50 -17.79
C ARG A 139 1.87 -7.05 -18.25
N ASP A 140 2.60 -6.32 -19.08
CA ASP A 140 3.91 -6.74 -19.57
C ASP A 140 4.92 -6.83 -18.42
N LEU A 141 4.90 -5.88 -17.48
CA LEU A 141 5.69 -5.96 -16.25
C LEU A 141 5.31 -7.21 -15.44
N ALA A 142 4.03 -7.44 -15.18
CA ALA A 142 3.55 -8.59 -14.43
C ALA A 142 4.00 -9.92 -15.07
N ARG A 143 3.82 -10.08 -16.39
CA ARG A 143 4.25 -11.27 -17.14
C ARG A 143 5.78 -11.43 -17.18
N SER A 144 6.54 -10.33 -17.13
CA SER A 144 8.01 -10.41 -17.05
C SER A 144 8.51 -10.91 -15.69
N ILE A 145 7.72 -10.71 -14.64
CA ILE A 145 7.99 -11.12 -13.25
C ILE A 145 7.50 -12.55 -13.02
N LEU A 146 6.28 -12.86 -13.46
CA LEU A 146 5.58 -14.13 -13.25
C LEU A 146 5.87 -15.11 -14.40
N LYS A 147 7.08 -15.67 -14.40
CA LYS A 147 7.56 -16.52 -15.51
C LYS A 147 7.10 -17.97 -15.40
N THR A 148 6.74 -18.39 -14.19
CA THR A 148 6.36 -19.76 -13.87
C THR A 148 5.07 -19.78 -13.04
N PRO A 149 4.32 -20.90 -13.06
CA PRO A 149 3.19 -21.07 -12.17
C PRO A 149 3.51 -20.87 -10.68
N ASP A 150 4.72 -21.27 -10.27
CA ASP A 150 5.18 -21.09 -8.89
C ASP A 150 5.39 -19.61 -8.53
N ASP A 151 5.74 -18.75 -9.50
CA ASP A 151 5.77 -17.29 -9.26
C ASP A 151 4.36 -16.74 -9.01
N ILE A 152 3.37 -17.20 -9.77
CA ILE A 152 1.97 -16.80 -9.61
C ILE A 152 1.48 -17.24 -8.22
N LEU A 153 1.71 -18.51 -7.85
CA LEU A 153 1.33 -19.02 -6.54
C LEU A 153 2.04 -18.28 -5.40
N ALA A 154 3.33 -17.96 -5.55
CA ALA A 154 4.07 -17.16 -4.59
C ALA A 154 3.45 -15.77 -4.39
N LEU A 155 3.07 -15.11 -5.48
CA LEU A 155 2.39 -13.82 -5.43
C LEU A 155 1.02 -13.91 -4.75
N VAL A 156 0.21 -14.92 -5.09
CA VAL A 156 -1.10 -15.15 -4.44
C VAL A 156 -0.93 -15.35 -2.93
N VAL A 157 0.03 -16.19 -2.52
CA VAL A 157 0.35 -16.36 -1.09
C VAL A 157 0.79 -15.04 -0.45
N SER A 158 1.62 -14.24 -1.13
CA SER A 158 2.07 -12.94 -0.62
C SER A 158 0.90 -11.98 -0.38
N LEU A 159 -0.03 -11.87 -1.34
CA LEU A 159 -1.21 -11.00 -1.22
C LEU A 159 -2.10 -11.38 -0.04
N ILE A 160 -2.37 -12.68 0.16
CA ILE A 160 -3.16 -13.15 1.32
C ILE A 160 -2.44 -12.84 2.63
N LEU A 161 -1.15 -13.14 2.73
CA LEU A 161 -0.41 -12.96 3.97
C LEU A 161 -0.24 -11.48 4.34
N GLY A 162 -0.04 -10.60 3.35
CA GLY A 162 0.14 -9.16 3.53
C GLY A 162 -1.02 -8.51 4.31
N ASP A 163 -2.26 -8.82 3.93
CA ASP A 163 -3.44 -8.23 4.56
C ASP A 163 -3.78 -8.86 5.91
N VAL A 164 -3.48 -10.15 6.11
CA VAL A 164 -3.70 -10.84 7.40
C VAL A 164 -2.81 -10.28 8.52
N GLY A 165 -1.65 -9.71 8.19
CA GLY A 165 -0.76 -9.06 9.15
C GLY A 165 -1.41 -7.95 10.00
N LYS A 166 -2.56 -7.43 9.55
CA LYS A 166 -3.32 -6.34 10.19
C LYS A 166 -4.35 -6.83 11.23
N ASP A 167 -4.50 -8.15 11.42
CA ASP A 167 -5.45 -8.70 12.39
C ASP A 167 -5.05 -8.33 13.84
N PRO A 168 -5.89 -7.61 14.59
CA PRO A 168 -5.58 -7.23 15.97
C PRO A 168 -5.43 -8.43 16.91
N GLU A 169 -6.07 -9.57 16.63
CA GLU A 169 -5.90 -10.78 17.45
C GLU A 169 -4.59 -11.49 17.14
N LEU A 170 -4.11 -11.44 15.89
CA LEU A 170 -2.78 -11.91 15.54
C LEU A 170 -1.69 -11.11 16.24
N GLU A 171 -1.81 -9.78 16.29
CA GLU A 171 -0.88 -8.91 17.04
C GLU A 171 -0.82 -9.33 18.52
N LYS A 172 -1.98 -9.48 19.17
CA LYS A 172 -2.06 -9.91 20.58
C LYS A 172 -1.43 -11.27 20.80
N GLU A 173 -1.65 -12.22 19.90
CA GLU A 173 -1.09 -13.56 20.00
C GLU A 173 0.43 -13.58 19.78
N VAL A 174 0.94 -12.78 18.84
CA VAL A 174 2.38 -12.56 18.66
C VAL A 174 2.99 -11.96 19.93
N GLN A 175 2.37 -10.89 20.46
CA GLN A 175 2.82 -10.25 21.71
C GLN A 175 2.85 -11.25 22.88
N ARG A 176 1.81 -12.08 23.02
CA ARG A 176 1.71 -13.09 24.08
C ARG A 176 2.84 -14.12 24.01
N ARG A 177 3.27 -14.51 22.81
CA ARG A 177 4.36 -15.49 22.63
C ARG A 177 5.75 -14.88 22.73
N ASP A 178 5.91 -13.64 22.27
CA ASP A 178 7.21 -12.99 22.15
C ASP A 178 7.58 -12.11 23.35
N GLY A 179 6.60 -11.77 24.19
CA GLY A 179 6.79 -10.93 25.38
C GLY A 179 7.07 -9.46 25.07
N LYS A 180 7.03 -9.03 23.80
CA LYS A 180 7.18 -7.65 23.34
C LYS A 180 6.02 -7.27 22.44
N LYS A 181 5.57 -6.01 22.51
CA LYS A 181 4.63 -5.48 21.53
C LYS A 181 5.40 -5.27 20.22
N PRO A 182 5.12 -6.01 19.14
CA PRO A 182 5.75 -5.78 17.85
C PRO A 182 5.34 -4.41 17.29
N ASN A 183 6.18 -3.79 16.46
CA ASN A 183 5.70 -2.72 15.58
C ASN A 183 4.63 -3.33 14.65
N HIS A 184 3.57 -2.57 14.35
CA HIS A 184 2.47 -3.01 13.50
C HIS A 184 2.96 -3.59 12.16
N ASP A 185 4.00 -3.00 11.57
CA ASP A 185 4.62 -3.45 10.33
C ASP A 185 5.46 -4.74 10.47
N GLU A 186 5.85 -5.10 11.70
CA GLU A 186 6.64 -6.31 12.01
C GLU A 186 5.78 -7.51 12.42
N VAL A 187 4.48 -7.31 12.73
CA VAL A 187 3.56 -8.37 13.19
C VAL A 187 3.60 -9.57 12.25
N LEU A 188 3.48 -9.35 10.95
CA LEU A 188 3.47 -10.41 9.94
C LEU A 188 4.80 -11.17 9.90
N ALA A 189 5.92 -10.45 9.87
CA ALA A 189 7.26 -11.05 9.86
C ALA A 189 7.45 -11.93 11.11
N ARG A 190 7.02 -11.45 12.27
CA ARG A 190 7.14 -12.20 13.53
C ARG A 190 6.18 -13.39 13.59
N ALA A 191 4.96 -13.25 13.09
CA ALA A 191 4.00 -14.35 13.00
C ALA A 191 4.50 -15.49 12.08
N ILE A 192 5.21 -15.17 10.99
CA ILE A 192 5.88 -16.15 10.14
C ILE A 192 6.96 -16.91 10.93
N GLU A 193 7.81 -16.20 11.68
CA GLU A 193 8.86 -16.80 12.51
C GLU A 193 8.29 -17.72 13.60
N LEU A 194 7.17 -17.33 14.19
CA LEU A 194 6.40 -18.11 15.16
C LEU A 194 5.53 -19.21 14.52
N ARG A 195 5.64 -19.41 13.21
CA ARG A 195 5.04 -20.51 12.43
C ARG A 195 3.51 -20.46 12.32
N PHE A 196 2.88 -19.29 12.46
CA PHE A 196 1.43 -19.13 12.32
C PHE A 196 0.93 -19.46 10.90
N PHE A 197 1.75 -19.16 9.88
CA PHE A 197 1.43 -19.29 8.46
C PHE A 197 2.09 -20.50 7.78
N ARG A 198 2.29 -21.60 8.53
CA ARG A 198 2.91 -22.82 7.99
C ARG A 198 2.17 -23.40 6.78
N LYS A 199 0.83 -23.43 6.82
CA LYS A 199 0.01 -23.99 5.75
C LYS A 199 0.19 -23.24 4.42
N PRO A 200 -0.09 -21.92 4.33
CA PRO A 200 0.07 -21.18 3.08
C PRO A 200 1.53 -21.19 2.58
N LEU A 201 2.52 -21.07 3.47
CA LEU A 201 3.94 -21.10 3.07
C LEU A 201 4.43 -22.49 2.62
N ARG A 202 3.74 -23.58 2.99
CA ARG A 202 4.04 -24.95 2.51
C ARG A 202 3.54 -25.20 1.10
N LEU A 203 2.64 -24.36 0.57
CA LEU A 203 2.24 -24.40 -0.84
C LEU A 203 3.41 -24.03 -1.77
N LEU A 204 4.43 -23.35 -1.24
CA LEU A 204 5.53 -22.81 -2.02
C LEU A 204 6.77 -23.73 -1.99
N THR A 205 7.49 -23.75 -3.11
CA THR A 205 8.84 -24.32 -3.15
C THR A 205 9.76 -23.59 -2.16
N PRO A 206 10.87 -24.21 -1.71
CA PRO A 206 11.80 -23.58 -0.78
C PRO A 206 12.27 -22.19 -1.22
N ASP A 207 12.59 -22.03 -2.51
CA ASP A 207 13.08 -20.78 -3.08
C ASP A 207 12.00 -19.70 -3.08
N LYS A 208 10.78 -20.03 -3.53
CA LYS A 208 9.64 -19.08 -3.52
C LYS A 208 9.24 -18.64 -2.14
N ARG A 209 9.26 -19.56 -1.19
CA ARG A 209 9.03 -19.23 0.22
C ARG A 209 10.10 -18.29 0.76
N ALA A 210 11.37 -18.48 0.39
CA ALA A 210 12.44 -17.57 0.80
C ALA A 210 12.25 -16.17 0.21
N GLU A 211 11.85 -16.08 -1.06
CA GLU A 211 11.52 -14.82 -1.74
C GLU A 211 10.37 -14.07 -1.05
N VAL A 212 9.25 -14.76 -0.76
CA VAL A 212 8.08 -14.19 -0.05
C VAL A 212 8.46 -13.73 1.36
N VAL A 213 9.18 -14.56 2.13
CA VAL A 213 9.61 -14.21 3.49
C VAL A 213 10.55 -13.01 3.50
N LEU A 214 11.46 -12.91 2.51
CA LEU A 214 12.32 -11.73 2.37
C LEU A 214 11.51 -10.49 2.01
N GLY A 215 10.53 -10.61 1.10
CA GLY A 215 9.60 -9.53 0.75
C GLY A 215 8.83 -9.00 1.95
N VAL A 216 8.34 -9.88 2.84
CA VAL A 216 7.68 -9.50 4.10
C VAL A 216 8.63 -8.72 5.02
N LYS A 217 9.88 -9.20 5.19
CA LYS A 217 10.88 -8.52 6.03
C LYS A 217 11.24 -7.12 5.53
N VAL A 218 11.24 -6.93 4.21
CA VAL A 218 11.48 -5.61 3.60
C VAL A 218 10.25 -4.73 3.71
N GLY A 219 9.06 -5.28 3.50
CA GLY A 219 7.79 -4.56 3.67
C GLY A 219 7.61 -4.00 5.08
N ALA A 220 8.11 -4.69 6.09
CA ALA A 220 8.13 -4.24 7.49
C ALA A 220 8.98 -2.98 7.74
N LYS A 221 9.83 -2.58 6.79
CA LYS A 221 10.76 -1.45 6.91
C LYS A 221 10.68 -0.43 5.78
N LEU A 222 9.96 -0.76 4.71
CA LEU A 222 9.81 0.06 3.53
C LEU A 222 8.40 -0.08 2.96
N ASN A 223 7.68 1.03 3.03
CA ASN A 223 6.40 1.19 2.37
C ASN A 223 6.60 1.93 1.04
N ILE A 224 6.71 1.18 -0.07
CA ILE A 224 6.91 1.73 -1.42
C ILE A 224 5.77 2.67 -1.86
N PRO A 225 4.49 2.43 -1.53
CA PRO A 225 3.44 3.41 -1.77
C PRO A 225 3.76 4.81 -1.20
N GLN A 226 4.37 4.91 -0.01
CA GLN A 226 4.78 6.21 0.54
C GLN A 226 5.84 6.91 -0.33
N LEU A 227 6.70 6.16 -1.02
CA LEU A 227 7.67 6.72 -1.96
C LEU A 227 6.96 7.36 -3.16
N THR A 228 6.04 6.64 -3.79
CA THR A 228 5.32 7.17 -4.96
C THR A 228 4.37 8.30 -4.58
N GLN A 229 3.95 8.35 -3.32
CA GLN A 229 3.15 9.42 -2.72
C GLN A 229 3.99 10.56 -2.12
N GLY A 230 5.33 10.49 -2.13
CA GLY A 230 6.21 11.55 -1.59
C GLY A 230 6.07 11.78 -0.07
N GLU A 231 5.47 10.83 0.63
CA GLU A 231 5.23 10.85 2.08
C GLU A 231 6.50 10.46 2.85
N ASN A 232 7.18 9.40 2.43
CA ASN A 232 8.43 8.96 3.06
C ASN A 232 9.62 9.85 2.65
N VAL A 233 10.79 9.52 3.17
CA VAL A 233 12.05 10.25 2.96
C VAL A 233 13.08 9.37 2.26
N PRO A 234 14.12 9.96 1.63
CA PRO A 234 15.23 9.21 1.04
C PRO A 234 15.79 8.06 1.89
N GLY A 235 16.01 8.27 3.19
CA GLY A 235 16.54 7.26 4.10
C GLY A 235 15.67 6.00 4.21
N SER A 236 14.35 6.13 4.03
CA SER A 236 13.43 4.97 4.06
C SER A 236 13.77 3.95 2.98
N LEU A 237 14.40 4.38 1.88
CA LEU A 237 14.79 3.50 0.77
C LEU A 237 15.98 2.61 1.10
N GLU A 238 16.75 2.86 2.16
CA GLU A 238 17.91 2.02 2.51
C GLU A 238 17.52 0.55 2.73
N SER A 239 16.32 0.30 3.29
CA SER A 239 15.77 -1.04 3.49
C SER A 239 15.64 -1.86 2.20
N ILE A 240 15.52 -1.21 1.03
CA ILE A 240 15.46 -1.92 -0.25
C ILE A 240 16.76 -2.66 -0.58
N LEU A 241 17.89 -2.23 -0.01
CA LEU A 241 19.19 -2.85 -0.22
C LEU A 241 19.27 -4.27 0.37
N MET A 242 18.34 -4.63 1.27
CA MET A 242 18.17 -6.02 1.74
C MET A 242 17.82 -6.99 0.60
N LEU A 243 17.31 -6.49 -0.54
CA LEU A 243 16.99 -7.27 -1.73
C LEU A 243 18.19 -7.41 -2.69
N GLN A 244 19.35 -6.87 -2.34
CA GLN A 244 20.56 -7.04 -3.13
C GLN A 244 20.92 -8.52 -3.26
N GLY A 245 21.13 -8.99 -4.50
CA GLY A 245 21.35 -10.41 -4.79
C GLY A 245 20.08 -11.27 -4.85
N HIS A 246 18.91 -10.68 -4.60
CA HIS A 246 17.61 -11.37 -4.60
C HIS A 246 16.60 -10.71 -5.56
N PRO A 247 16.90 -10.67 -6.88
CA PRO A 247 16.10 -9.89 -7.84
C PRO A 247 14.65 -10.35 -7.93
N GLN A 248 14.37 -11.63 -7.76
CA GLN A 248 13.00 -12.14 -7.84
C GLN A 248 12.18 -11.78 -6.59
N ALA A 249 12.79 -11.73 -5.40
CA ALA A 249 12.12 -11.25 -4.19
C ALA A 249 11.69 -9.78 -4.34
N PHE A 250 12.56 -8.94 -4.91
CA PHE A 250 12.21 -7.55 -5.24
C PHE A 250 11.03 -7.48 -6.20
N LYS A 251 11.11 -8.23 -7.31
CA LYS A 251 10.07 -8.25 -8.35
C LYS A 251 8.72 -8.67 -7.81
N LEU A 252 8.67 -9.78 -7.06
CA LEU A 252 7.44 -10.27 -6.44
C LEU A 252 6.88 -9.25 -5.45
N LYS A 253 7.71 -8.71 -4.55
CA LYS A 253 7.25 -7.71 -3.57
C LYS A 253 6.75 -6.42 -4.24
N TYR A 254 7.40 -5.98 -5.31
CA TYR A 254 6.95 -4.80 -6.05
C TYR A 254 5.60 -5.02 -6.72
N LEU A 255 5.41 -6.18 -7.35
CA LEU A 255 4.15 -6.53 -8.00
C LEU A 255 3.02 -6.74 -7.00
N GLU A 256 3.29 -7.37 -5.86
CA GLU A 256 2.39 -7.46 -4.70
C GLU A 256 1.87 -6.07 -4.31
N ILE A 257 2.77 -5.12 -4.11
CA ILE A 257 2.42 -3.73 -3.75
C ILE A 257 1.54 -3.05 -4.80
N MET A 258 1.83 -3.23 -6.09
CA MET A 258 0.98 -2.68 -7.15
C MET A 258 -0.43 -3.28 -7.13
N LEU A 259 -0.55 -4.56 -6.81
CA LEU A 259 -1.84 -5.24 -6.69
C LEU A 259 -2.59 -4.84 -5.42
N ASP A 260 -1.89 -4.64 -4.29
CA ASP A 260 -2.48 -4.10 -3.06
C ASP A 260 -3.11 -2.72 -3.29
N VAL A 261 -2.42 -1.86 -4.03
CA VAL A 261 -2.98 -0.55 -4.44
C VAL A 261 -4.18 -0.72 -5.38
N SER A 262 -4.22 -1.81 -6.16
CA SER A 262 -5.34 -2.08 -7.07
C SER A 262 -6.62 -2.41 -6.30
N GLY A 263 -6.58 -3.24 -5.25
CA GLY A 263 -7.74 -3.53 -4.41
C GLY A 263 -7.97 -2.54 -3.25
N ALA A 264 -7.09 -1.56 -3.03
CA ALA A 264 -7.22 -0.59 -1.94
C ALA A 264 -8.51 0.26 -1.93
N GLY A 265 -9.31 0.25 -3.00
CA GLY A 265 -10.61 0.92 -3.05
C GLY A 265 -11.81 0.00 -2.89
N ALA A 266 -11.61 -1.31 -2.75
CA ALA A 266 -12.69 -2.30 -2.79
C ALA A 266 -13.64 -2.23 -1.59
N HIS A 267 -13.20 -1.63 -0.47
CA HIS A 267 -14.07 -1.34 0.66
C HIS A 267 -15.07 -0.20 0.38
N VAL A 268 -14.91 0.53 -0.73
CA VAL A 268 -15.84 1.55 -1.23
C VAL A 268 -16.55 1.08 -2.50
N ASP A 269 -15.81 0.49 -3.43
CA ASP A 269 -16.33 -0.03 -4.70
C ASP A 269 -15.47 -1.21 -5.18
N ALA A 270 -16.02 -2.41 -5.08
CA ALA A 270 -15.34 -3.67 -5.38
C ALA A 270 -15.53 -4.13 -6.84
N ARG A 271 -16.05 -3.28 -7.74
CA ARG A 271 -16.34 -3.67 -9.13
C ARG A 271 -15.12 -3.76 -10.04
N GLY A 272 -13.98 -3.23 -9.60
CA GLY A 272 -12.72 -3.19 -10.35
C GLY A 272 -11.60 -2.59 -9.51
N ALA A 273 -10.43 -2.39 -10.11
CA ALA A 273 -9.29 -1.76 -9.45
C ALA A 273 -9.44 -0.22 -9.40
N VAL A 274 -10.46 0.28 -8.68
CA VAL A 274 -10.91 1.67 -8.74
C VAL A 274 -9.86 2.71 -8.30
N ARG A 275 -8.82 2.30 -7.58
CA ARG A 275 -7.70 3.15 -7.16
C ARG A 275 -6.47 3.07 -8.07
N MET A 276 -6.33 2.02 -8.90
CA MET A 276 -5.23 1.90 -9.87
C MET A 276 -5.53 2.69 -11.15
N ILE A 277 -5.72 3.99 -10.99
CA ILE A 277 -5.99 4.96 -12.06
C ILE A 277 -4.71 5.31 -12.82
N GLU A 278 -4.84 5.94 -13.99
CA GLU A 278 -3.73 6.30 -14.89
C GLU A 278 -2.51 6.94 -14.20
N PRO A 279 -2.64 8.04 -13.43
CA PRO A 279 -1.48 8.69 -12.79
C PRO A 279 -0.83 7.81 -11.72
N VAL A 280 -1.60 6.97 -11.03
CA VAL A 280 -1.08 6.06 -10.00
C VAL A 280 -0.26 4.96 -10.66
N CYS A 281 -0.82 4.29 -11.67
CA CYS A 281 -0.13 3.20 -12.35
C CYS A 281 1.15 3.68 -13.04
N LYS A 282 1.12 4.83 -13.74
CA LYS A 282 2.31 5.44 -14.34
C LYS A 282 3.40 5.74 -13.32
N SER A 283 3.01 6.23 -12.14
CA SER A 283 3.96 6.53 -11.07
C SER A 283 4.70 5.28 -10.62
N PHE A 284 4.00 4.17 -10.38
CA PHE A 284 4.61 2.88 -10.07
C PHE A 284 5.48 2.36 -11.22
N LEU A 285 4.97 2.30 -12.44
CA LEU A 285 5.75 1.83 -13.60
C LEU A 285 7.04 2.62 -13.80
N SER A 286 7.03 3.93 -13.52
CA SER A 286 8.21 4.78 -13.59
C SER A 286 9.20 4.59 -12.42
N ALA A 287 8.71 4.18 -11.25
CA ALA A 287 9.51 3.99 -10.05
C ALA A 287 10.21 2.62 -10.03
N TYR A 288 9.61 1.59 -10.62
CA TYR A 288 10.20 0.25 -10.73
C TYR A 288 11.67 0.24 -11.21
N PRO A 289 12.01 0.80 -12.39
CA PRO A 289 13.40 0.79 -12.89
C PRO A 289 14.34 1.71 -12.09
N VAL A 290 13.81 2.66 -11.31
CA VAL A 290 14.60 3.50 -10.42
C VAL A 290 15.03 2.70 -9.19
N LEU A 291 14.13 1.91 -8.63
CA LEU A 291 14.43 1.03 -7.50
C LEU A 291 15.40 -0.10 -7.88
N GLU A 292 15.30 -0.64 -9.09
CA GLU A 292 16.30 -1.60 -9.61
C GLU A 292 17.72 -0.99 -9.59
N GLN A 293 17.85 0.30 -9.92
CA GLN A 293 19.14 1.00 -9.90
C GLN A 293 19.67 1.24 -8.48
N VAL A 294 18.81 1.37 -7.47
CA VAL A 294 19.23 1.42 -6.06
C VAL A 294 19.77 0.06 -5.63
N ILE A 295 19.04 -1.02 -5.93
CA ILE A 295 19.43 -2.39 -5.57
C ILE A 295 20.76 -2.79 -6.24
N SER A 296 20.98 -2.35 -7.49
CA SER A 296 22.25 -2.56 -8.20
C SER A 296 23.37 -1.60 -7.79
N LYS A 297 23.10 -0.66 -6.87
CA LYS A 297 24.03 0.40 -6.41
C LYS A 297 24.51 1.34 -7.52
N THR A 298 23.76 1.46 -8.62
CA THR A 298 24.06 2.44 -9.67
C THR A 298 23.46 3.82 -9.38
N LEU A 299 22.50 3.90 -8.45
CA LEU A 299 21.86 5.14 -8.02
C LEU A 299 21.82 5.21 -6.50
N SER A 300 22.09 6.38 -5.92
CA SER A 300 21.97 6.60 -4.48
C SER A 300 20.49 6.65 -4.06
N VAL A 301 20.19 6.40 -2.78
CA VAL A 301 18.82 6.50 -2.25
C VAL A 301 18.23 7.91 -2.42
N ARG A 302 19.03 8.97 -2.20
CA ARG A 302 18.62 10.37 -2.40
C ARG A 302 18.30 10.66 -3.86
N ASP A 303 19.17 10.24 -4.78
CA ASP A 303 18.96 10.48 -6.21
C ASP A 303 17.77 9.67 -6.75
N ALA A 304 17.57 8.45 -6.25
CA ALA A 304 16.41 7.63 -6.57
C ALA A 304 15.11 8.28 -6.12
N TYR A 305 15.05 8.77 -4.88
CA TYR A 305 13.90 9.49 -4.36
C TYR A 305 13.58 10.72 -5.21
N ASN A 306 14.60 11.54 -5.50
CA ASN A 306 14.43 12.72 -6.36
C ASN A 306 14.00 12.33 -7.78
N LYS A 307 14.51 11.22 -8.32
CA LYS A 307 14.11 10.74 -9.65
C LYS A 307 12.63 10.34 -9.69
N VAL A 308 12.13 9.67 -8.65
CA VAL A 308 10.70 9.33 -8.53
C VAL A 308 9.84 10.60 -8.45
N LEU A 309 10.23 11.58 -7.62
CA LEU A 309 9.52 12.87 -7.54
C LEU A 309 9.55 13.62 -8.88
N GLN A 310 10.69 13.64 -9.57
CA GLN A 310 10.83 14.30 -10.85
C GLN A 310 9.96 13.64 -11.93
N ASN A 311 9.87 12.31 -11.96
CA ASN A 311 8.97 11.59 -12.85
C ASN A 311 7.52 12.02 -12.61
N ARG A 312 7.14 12.24 -11.35
CA ARG A 312 5.80 12.73 -11.01
C ARG A 312 5.57 14.18 -11.44
N GLY A 313 6.56 15.06 -11.27
CA GLY A 313 6.53 16.42 -11.80
C GLY A 313 6.35 16.45 -13.32
N GLN A 314 7.00 15.52 -14.04
CA GLN A 314 6.85 15.37 -15.48
C GLN A 314 5.42 15.02 -15.90
N LEU A 315 4.73 14.15 -15.14
CA LEU A 315 3.32 13.84 -15.40
C LEU A 315 2.41 15.08 -15.29
N LEU A 316 2.68 15.99 -14.35
CA LEU A 316 1.93 17.25 -14.23
C LEU A 316 2.28 18.23 -15.35
N PHE A 317 3.55 18.30 -15.75
CA PHE A 317 3.99 19.09 -16.89
C PHE A 317 3.29 18.67 -18.19
N GLU A 318 3.16 17.36 -18.43
CA GLU A 318 2.40 16.81 -19.56
C GLU A 318 0.91 17.16 -19.53
N LYS A 319 0.36 17.47 -18.34
CA LYS A 319 -1.01 17.97 -18.15
C LYS A 319 -1.12 19.50 -18.29
N GLY A 320 -0.03 20.18 -18.64
CA GLY A 320 0.00 21.62 -18.90
C GLY A 320 0.29 22.49 -17.67
N PHE A 321 0.74 21.89 -16.56
CA PHE A 321 1.30 22.62 -15.44
C PHE A 321 2.77 23.01 -15.74
N ARG A 322 3.36 23.93 -14.95
CA ARG A 322 4.77 24.32 -15.14
C ARG A 322 5.73 23.19 -14.75
N ALA A 323 6.93 23.21 -15.31
CA ALA A 323 7.99 22.31 -14.90
C ALA A 323 8.46 22.62 -13.47
N LEU A 324 8.76 21.57 -12.70
CA LEU A 324 9.26 21.63 -11.33
C LEU A 324 10.60 20.90 -11.25
N SER A 325 11.49 21.37 -10.37
CA SER A 325 12.82 20.81 -10.18
C SER A 325 13.04 20.29 -8.76
N THR A 326 13.61 19.10 -8.63
CA THR A 326 14.09 18.60 -7.34
C THR A 326 15.39 19.27 -6.86
N ASN A 327 16.02 20.11 -7.68
CA ASN A 327 17.23 20.86 -7.29
C ASN A 327 16.91 22.18 -6.57
N ASN A 328 15.65 22.61 -6.58
CA ASN A 328 15.17 23.75 -5.80
C ASN A 328 14.40 23.22 -4.59
N CYS A 329 14.80 23.58 -3.37
CA CYS A 329 14.18 23.06 -2.15
C CYS A 329 12.68 23.36 -2.05
N SER A 330 12.26 24.56 -2.47
CA SER A 330 10.85 24.96 -2.44
C SER A 330 10.03 24.14 -3.46
N GLU A 331 10.54 23.97 -4.68
CA GLU A 331 9.87 23.16 -5.69
C GLU A 331 9.89 21.66 -5.36
N ARG A 332 10.95 21.16 -4.73
CA ARG A 332 11.03 19.78 -4.24
C ARG A 332 10.00 19.53 -3.14
N ALA A 333 9.86 20.45 -2.18
CA ALA A 333 8.81 20.38 -1.16
C ALA A 333 7.41 20.42 -1.79
N PHE A 334 7.21 21.32 -2.76
CA PHE A 334 5.95 21.40 -3.50
C PHE A 334 5.64 20.13 -4.29
N LEU A 335 6.64 19.49 -4.91
CA LEU A 335 6.49 18.19 -5.56
C LEU A 335 6.02 17.11 -4.58
N ARG A 336 6.55 17.09 -3.35
CA ARG A 336 6.09 16.18 -2.30
C ARG A 336 4.63 16.46 -1.90
N LEU A 337 4.23 17.72 -1.76
CA LEU A 337 2.84 18.10 -1.47
C LEU A 337 1.89 17.65 -2.58
N CYS A 338 2.23 17.91 -3.83
CA CYS A 338 1.49 17.40 -5.00
C CYS A 338 1.44 15.87 -5.01
N ALA A 339 2.52 15.23 -4.54
CA ALA A 339 2.59 13.79 -4.47
C ALA A 339 1.60 13.20 -3.44
N MET A 340 1.62 13.72 -2.21
CA MET A 340 0.75 13.29 -1.13
C MET A 340 -0.71 13.62 -1.44
N GLY A 341 -0.97 14.79 -2.01
CA GLY A 341 -2.28 15.24 -2.44
C GLY A 341 -2.89 14.52 -3.64
N ARG A 342 -2.20 13.52 -4.21
CA ARG A 342 -2.64 12.76 -5.39
C ARG A 342 -2.99 13.67 -6.58
N VAL A 343 -2.30 14.81 -6.70
CA VAL A 343 -2.54 15.80 -7.75
C VAL A 343 -2.27 15.19 -9.12
N ALA A 344 -3.27 15.25 -10.02
CA ALA A 344 -3.27 14.55 -11.30
C ALA A 344 -3.60 15.43 -12.51
N ASP A 345 -3.99 16.68 -12.28
CA ASP A 345 -4.36 17.64 -13.32
C ASP A 345 -3.88 19.05 -12.97
N LYS A 346 -3.90 19.92 -13.97
CA LYS A 346 -3.42 21.30 -13.88
C LYS A 346 -4.21 22.13 -12.88
N HIS A 347 -5.53 22.01 -12.84
CA HIS A 347 -6.38 22.83 -11.98
C HIS A 347 -6.06 22.57 -10.51
N LEU A 348 -6.02 21.31 -10.11
CA LEU A 348 -5.68 20.95 -8.74
C LEU A 348 -4.23 21.34 -8.38
N ALA A 349 -3.29 21.25 -9.33
CA ALA A 349 -1.92 21.71 -9.12
C ALA A 349 -1.84 23.22 -8.86
N GLU A 350 -2.62 24.03 -9.59
CA GLU A 350 -2.70 25.49 -9.38
C GLU A 350 -3.34 25.84 -8.02
N LEU A 351 -4.34 25.07 -7.56
CA LEU A 351 -4.90 25.24 -6.21
C LEU A 351 -3.86 24.94 -5.12
N PHE A 352 -3.11 23.85 -5.27
CA PHE A 352 -2.02 23.49 -4.37
C PHE A 352 -0.91 24.54 -4.36
N GLU A 353 -0.51 25.02 -5.55
CA GLU A 353 0.54 26.04 -5.68
C GLU A 353 0.11 27.35 -5.01
N LYS A 354 -1.12 27.79 -5.27
CA LYS A 354 -1.67 28.98 -4.63
C LYS A 354 -1.68 28.85 -3.11
N ALA A 355 -2.19 27.72 -2.60
CA ALA A 355 -2.18 27.45 -1.17
C ALA A 355 -0.77 27.50 -0.59
N PHE A 356 0.20 26.89 -1.25
CA PHE A 356 1.59 26.83 -0.82
C PHE A 356 2.29 28.20 -0.85
N ILE A 357 2.11 28.99 -1.90
CA ILE A 357 2.72 30.32 -2.06
C ILE A 357 2.11 31.34 -1.09
N ASP A 358 0.80 31.27 -0.88
CA ASP A 358 0.06 32.22 -0.03
C ASP A 358 0.17 31.89 1.47
N LEU A 359 0.92 30.85 1.87
CA LEU A 359 1.21 30.56 3.27
C LEU A 359 2.02 31.71 3.91
N PRO A 360 1.79 32.02 5.21
CA PRO A 360 2.67 32.93 5.94
C PRO A 360 4.12 32.46 5.87
N GLN A 361 5.05 33.37 5.58
CA GLN A 361 6.46 33.05 5.32
C GLN A 361 7.10 32.14 6.38
N PRO A 362 6.94 32.36 7.70
CA PRO A 362 7.53 31.47 8.71
C PRO A 362 7.02 30.03 8.63
N ILE A 363 5.72 29.85 8.32
CA ILE A 363 5.10 28.52 8.18
C ILE A 363 5.58 27.85 6.89
N GLN A 364 5.69 28.62 5.80
CA GLN A 364 6.20 28.11 4.54
C GLN A 364 7.66 27.64 4.66
N GLU A 365 8.51 28.41 5.35
CA GLU A 365 9.91 28.06 5.59
C GLU A 365 10.05 26.77 6.42
N GLU A 366 9.27 26.62 7.50
CA GLU A 366 9.25 25.39 8.32
C GLU A 366 8.75 24.18 7.52
N LEU A 367 7.71 24.36 6.69
CA LEU A 367 7.21 23.29 5.82
C LEU A 367 8.26 22.86 4.78
N ILE A 368 8.94 23.82 4.15
CA ILE A 368 10.02 23.55 3.20
C ILE A 368 11.16 22.84 3.91
N ALA A 369 11.55 23.28 5.11
CA ALA A 369 12.61 22.65 5.88
C ALA A 369 12.26 21.19 6.20
N GLY A 370 11.10 20.93 6.82
CA GLY A 370 10.66 19.58 7.19
C GLY A 370 10.53 18.64 5.99
N LEU A 371 10.02 19.11 4.86
CA LEU A 371 9.91 18.32 3.62
C LEU A 371 11.25 18.13 2.88
N ASN A 372 12.33 18.79 3.27
CA ASN A 372 13.65 18.61 2.66
C ASN A 372 14.64 17.82 3.49
N VAL A 373 14.25 17.37 4.69
CA VAL A 373 14.99 16.40 5.48
C VAL A 373 15.05 15.05 4.75
N ASP A 374 16.23 14.45 4.72
CA ASP A 374 16.50 13.24 3.95
C ASP A 374 16.38 11.96 4.76
N GLY A 375 16.75 12.01 6.03
CA GLY A 375 16.84 10.82 6.89
C GLY A 375 18.01 9.91 6.54
N CYS A 376 19.02 10.45 5.84
CA CYS A 376 20.24 9.74 5.46
C CYS A 376 21.41 10.16 6.37
N ASN A 377 22.47 9.35 6.42
CA ASN A 377 23.74 9.71 7.10
C ASN A 377 23.60 10.12 8.57
N GLY A 378 22.62 9.54 9.28
CA GLY A 378 22.39 9.84 10.70
C GLY A 378 21.57 11.09 10.98
N GLU A 379 20.96 11.70 9.96
CA GLU A 379 19.93 12.72 10.12
C GLU A 379 18.60 12.09 10.55
N ASP A 380 17.92 12.68 11.55
CA ASP A 380 16.55 12.27 11.86
C ASP A 380 15.58 12.83 10.84
N ALA A 381 14.64 12.00 10.42
CA ALA A 381 13.57 12.41 9.54
C ALA A 381 12.21 12.09 10.13
N VAL A 382 11.22 12.92 9.83
CA VAL A 382 9.84 12.71 10.25
C VAL A 382 8.98 12.35 9.04
N ILE A 383 8.25 11.26 9.16
CA ILE A 383 7.19 10.86 8.23
C ILE A 383 5.86 11.18 8.89
N LEU A 384 5.03 11.98 8.23
CA LEU A 384 3.66 12.24 8.65
C LEU A 384 2.76 11.14 8.10
N TYR A 385 2.67 10.04 8.84
CA TYR A 385 2.01 8.81 8.42
C TYR A 385 0.50 9.01 8.25
N TYR A 386 -0.04 8.60 7.11
CA TYR A 386 -1.40 8.82 6.61
C TYR A 386 -1.69 10.21 6.04
N MET A 387 -0.70 11.09 5.88
CA MET A 387 -0.94 12.41 5.31
C MET A 387 -1.58 12.38 3.89
N PRO A 388 -1.23 11.43 2.98
CA PRO A 388 -1.95 11.28 1.71
C PRO A 388 -3.45 11.00 1.85
N ALA A 389 -3.86 10.25 2.88
CA ALA A 389 -5.27 9.97 3.16
C ALA A 389 -5.97 11.22 3.72
N ILE A 390 -5.29 11.98 4.58
CA ILE A 390 -5.78 13.27 5.11
C ILE A 390 -6.02 14.27 3.97
N PHE A 391 -5.10 14.40 3.00
CA PHE A 391 -5.33 15.21 1.81
C PHE A 391 -6.50 14.70 0.97
N ALA A 392 -6.59 13.39 0.75
CA ALA A 392 -7.68 12.81 -0.05
C ALA A 392 -9.05 13.11 0.56
N GLU A 393 -9.18 13.00 1.89
CA GLU A 393 -10.42 13.32 2.60
C GLU A 393 -10.77 14.80 2.54
N ALA A 394 -9.79 15.70 2.74
CA ALA A 394 -10.00 17.13 2.61
C ALA A 394 -10.46 17.55 1.20
N ILE A 395 -9.87 16.95 0.15
CA ILE A 395 -10.28 17.17 -1.24
C ILE A 395 -11.69 16.62 -1.47
N ARG A 396 -12.04 15.48 -0.87
CA ARG A 396 -13.37 14.87 -0.96
C ARG A 396 -14.44 15.78 -0.36
N VAL A 397 -14.26 16.24 0.88
CA VAL A 397 -15.25 17.09 1.57
C VAL A 397 -15.38 18.47 0.91
N THR A 398 -14.31 18.99 0.31
CA THR A 398 -14.34 20.28 -0.42
C THR A 398 -14.68 20.17 -1.91
N ARG A 399 -15.05 18.98 -2.42
CA ARG A 399 -15.26 18.74 -3.87
C ARG A 399 -16.18 19.77 -4.52
N THR A 400 -17.29 20.10 -3.87
CA THR A 400 -18.31 21.05 -4.34
C THR A 400 -18.07 22.48 -3.88
N ALA A 401 -17.08 22.73 -3.03
CA ALA A 401 -16.76 24.05 -2.53
C ALA A 401 -16.09 24.91 -3.63
N PRO A 402 -16.23 26.26 -3.57
CA PRO A 402 -15.49 27.16 -4.43
C PRO A 402 -13.97 27.04 -4.23
N ASP A 403 -13.19 27.37 -5.26
CA ASP A 403 -11.72 27.23 -5.22
C ASP A 403 -11.06 28.02 -4.07
N ILE A 404 -11.60 29.20 -3.71
CA ILE A 404 -11.12 29.96 -2.55
C ILE A 404 -11.17 29.15 -1.25
N LYS A 405 -12.22 28.33 -1.06
CA LYS A 405 -12.38 27.46 0.12
C LYS A 405 -11.43 26.26 0.04
N LYS A 406 -11.25 25.68 -1.15
CA LYS A 406 -10.26 24.61 -1.37
C LYS A 406 -8.85 25.09 -1.02
N VAL A 407 -8.47 26.28 -1.46
CA VAL A 407 -7.16 26.90 -1.13
C VAL A 407 -7.02 27.07 0.38
N GLN A 408 -8.02 27.61 1.08
CA GLN A 408 -7.98 27.78 2.54
C GLN A 408 -7.83 26.45 3.30
N VAL A 409 -8.52 25.40 2.85
CA VAL A 409 -8.38 24.06 3.43
C VAL A 409 -6.98 23.50 3.19
N LEU A 410 -6.45 23.62 1.98
CA LEU A 410 -5.08 23.18 1.66
C LEU A 410 -4.03 23.94 2.47
N GLN A 411 -4.22 25.25 2.68
CA GLN A 411 -3.36 26.06 3.56
C GLN A 411 -3.38 25.53 4.99
N SER A 412 -4.57 25.25 5.54
CA SER A 412 -4.69 24.68 6.90
C SER A 412 -3.97 23.34 7.04
N LEU A 413 -4.10 22.44 6.06
CA LEU A 413 -3.36 21.17 6.05
C LEU A 413 -1.85 21.38 6.03
N MET A 414 -1.37 22.27 5.16
CA MET A 414 0.06 22.60 5.05
C MET A 414 0.60 23.25 6.33
N SER A 415 -0.19 24.10 6.99
CA SER A 415 0.13 24.66 8.31
C SER A 415 0.17 23.58 9.41
N PHE A 416 -0.77 22.63 9.41
CA PHE A 416 -0.75 21.47 10.29
C PHE A 416 0.52 20.63 10.10
N MET A 417 0.91 20.36 8.85
CA MET A 417 2.17 19.67 8.56
C MET A 417 3.38 20.43 9.09
N ALA A 418 3.48 21.74 8.83
CA ALA A 418 4.58 22.58 9.30
C ALA A 418 4.73 22.54 10.83
N ARG A 419 3.61 22.68 11.56
CA ARG A 419 3.59 22.55 13.03
C ARG A 419 4.06 21.18 13.49
N THR A 420 3.65 20.12 12.78
CA THR A 420 4.04 18.75 13.13
C THR A 420 5.52 18.48 12.84
N TYR A 421 6.17 19.19 11.93
CA TYR A 421 7.62 19.07 11.73
C TYR A 421 8.45 19.80 12.80
N ASN A 422 8.02 21.00 13.20
CA ASN A 422 8.78 21.90 14.10
C ASN A 422 9.16 21.28 15.46
N ASP A 423 8.30 20.41 16.01
CA ASP A 423 8.52 19.78 17.31
C ASP A 423 9.54 18.61 17.29
N THR A 424 10.32 18.48 16.22
CA THR A 424 11.30 17.39 16.02
C THR A 424 12.46 17.90 15.17
N LYS A 425 13.39 18.59 15.82
CA LYS A 425 14.70 18.88 15.21
C LYS A 425 15.63 17.69 15.51
N PRO A 426 16.47 17.26 14.54
CA PRO A 426 17.42 16.18 14.75
C PRO A 426 18.26 16.41 16.01
N VAL A 427 18.44 15.38 16.84
CA VAL A 427 19.30 15.48 18.03
C VAL A 427 20.73 15.07 17.66
N ASP A 428 21.71 15.93 17.90
CA ASP A 428 23.12 15.61 17.62
C ASP A 428 23.58 14.38 18.42
N GLY A 429 24.16 13.38 17.75
CA GLY A 429 24.93 12.30 18.37
C GLY A 429 24.24 10.94 18.57
N HIS A 430 23.01 10.74 18.10
CA HIS A 430 22.39 9.41 18.00
C HIS A 430 22.41 8.87 16.56
N PRO A 431 22.35 7.54 16.34
CA PRO A 431 22.12 6.99 15.01
C PRO A 431 20.78 7.51 14.49
N GLY A 432 20.82 8.33 13.44
CA GLY A 432 19.63 8.99 12.88
C GLY A 432 18.46 8.03 12.69
N ALA A 433 17.28 8.49 13.09
CA ALA A 433 16.06 7.71 13.10
C ALA A 433 15.03 8.29 12.13
N ILE A 434 14.31 7.40 11.46
CA ILE A 434 13.08 7.77 10.75
C ILE A 434 11.93 7.60 11.74
N LEU A 435 11.35 8.72 12.12
CA LEU A 435 10.27 8.82 13.10
C LEU A 435 8.93 8.92 12.36
N GLU A 436 8.06 7.95 12.57
CA GLU A 436 6.69 8.03 12.07
C GLU A 436 5.79 8.75 13.08
N ARG A 437 4.93 9.62 12.56
CA ARG A 437 3.90 10.33 13.31
C ARG A 437 2.56 10.06 12.67
N ASP A 438 1.73 9.26 13.33
CA ASP A 438 0.37 8.96 12.88
C ASP A 438 -0.52 10.22 12.92
N VAL A 439 -0.87 10.75 11.75
CA VAL A 439 -1.74 11.93 11.61
C VAL A 439 -3.22 11.56 11.38
N SER A 440 -3.62 10.30 11.53
CA SER A 440 -4.99 9.83 11.27
C SER A 440 -6.06 10.61 12.04
N ARG A 441 -5.75 11.06 13.26
CA ARG A 441 -6.66 11.86 14.09
C ARG A 441 -7.05 13.21 13.48
N ALA A 442 -6.27 13.74 12.54
CA ALA A 442 -6.64 14.95 11.80
C ALA A 442 -7.96 14.76 11.02
N LYS A 443 -8.29 13.51 10.66
CA LYS A 443 -9.56 13.17 10.01
C LYS A 443 -10.77 13.59 10.83
N ASP A 444 -10.73 13.42 12.15
CA ASP A 444 -11.85 13.77 13.03
C ASP A 444 -12.20 15.26 12.97
N TYR A 445 -11.22 16.11 12.64
CA TYR A 445 -11.42 17.56 12.45
C TYR A 445 -11.88 17.89 11.03
N ILE A 446 -11.34 17.22 10.01
CA ILE A 446 -11.71 17.42 8.61
C ILE A 446 -13.17 17.02 8.35
N CYS A 447 -13.65 15.99 9.05
CA CYS A 447 -15.02 15.51 8.94
C CYS A 447 -16.03 16.26 9.83
N GLN A 448 -15.60 17.27 10.62
CA GLN A 448 -16.51 18.06 11.46
C GLN A 448 -17.35 19.04 10.65
N ASP A 449 -18.59 19.24 11.10
CA ASP A 449 -19.44 20.31 10.60
C ASP A 449 -18.75 21.67 10.79
N GLY A 450 -18.75 22.49 9.74
CA GLY A 450 -18.12 23.81 9.75
C GLY A 450 -16.64 23.82 9.37
N PHE A 451 -15.98 22.66 9.15
CA PHE A 451 -14.57 22.63 8.72
C PHE A 451 -14.31 23.39 7.41
N ILE A 452 -15.22 23.33 6.44
CA ILE A 452 -15.09 24.06 5.17
C ILE A 452 -15.20 25.58 5.39
N ASP A 453 -16.00 25.99 6.38
CA ASP A 453 -16.23 27.40 6.69
C ASP A 453 -15.06 27.97 7.48
N ASP A 454 -14.52 27.22 8.44
CA ASP A 454 -13.33 27.52 9.23
C ASP A 454 -12.33 26.35 9.27
N PRO A 455 -11.40 26.27 8.29
CA PRO A 455 -10.39 25.24 8.27
C PRO A 455 -9.38 25.34 9.42
N THR A 456 -9.32 26.46 10.14
CA THR A 456 -8.37 26.67 11.26
C THR A 456 -8.72 25.82 12.48
N ILE A 457 -9.87 25.14 12.48
CA ILE A 457 -10.20 24.12 13.47
C ILE A 457 -9.10 23.05 13.58
N LEU A 458 -8.36 22.77 12.50
CA LEU A 458 -7.21 21.86 12.52
C LEU A 458 -6.05 22.36 13.41
N ASP A 459 -6.02 23.66 13.75
CA ASP A 459 -5.06 24.22 14.70
C ASP A 459 -5.25 23.67 16.12
N GLN A 460 -6.45 23.19 16.42
CA GLN A 460 -6.80 22.57 17.69
C GLN A 460 -6.42 21.08 17.76
N CYS A 461 -6.06 20.47 16.62
CA CYS A 461 -5.62 19.08 16.60
C CYS A 461 -4.35 18.91 17.43
N VAL A 462 -4.43 18.04 18.43
CA VAL A 462 -3.26 17.64 19.23
C VAL A 462 -2.26 17.00 18.28
N LEU A 463 -1.04 17.55 18.24
CA LEU A 463 0.01 17.06 17.36
C LEU A 463 0.45 15.66 17.82
N PRO A 464 0.61 14.71 16.89
CA PRO A 464 1.09 13.39 17.24
C PRO A 464 2.54 13.45 17.76
N VAL A 465 2.79 12.72 18.84
CA VAL A 465 4.15 12.42 19.31
C VAL A 465 4.71 11.25 18.51
N ALA A 466 6.02 11.18 18.34
CA ALA A 466 6.67 10.08 17.62
C ALA A 466 6.27 8.73 18.26
N THR A 467 5.78 7.80 17.45
CA THR A 467 5.59 6.41 17.87
C THR A 467 6.94 5.70 17.79
N CYS A 468 7.44 5.22 18.93
CA CYS A 468 8.69 4.46 19.02
C CYS A 468 8.57 3.04 18.46
#